data_AF-A0A413T5Q1-F1
#
_entry.id   AF-A0A413T5Q1-F1
#
_cell.length_a   1.000
_cell.length_b   1.000
_cell.length_c   1.000
_cell.angle_alpha   90.00
_cell.angle_beta   90.00
_cell.angle_gamma   90.00
#
_symmetry.space_group_name_H-M   'P 1'
#
loop_
_entity.id
_entity.type
_entity.pdbx_description
1 polymer ?
#
loop_
_entity_poly.entity_id
_entity_poly.type
_entity_poly.pdbx_seq_one_letter_code
_entity_poly.pdbx_strand_id
1 'polypeptide(L)'
;MESNNKIFTETIGTSSIAKTMRNSLVPTESTKRNIEKNGIIIDDQLRAEKRQQLKEIMDEYYRAYIDSKLSNVALTRTIDWKELFQAIENNYKQNTTKTKNELEKKQKEKRTEIYKILSDDEEFKQLFNAKLLTNILPEFIKNQNIDNEEKQEKISTVELFQRFTSSFTDFFKNRKNVFSKDEISTSICYRVVQENAWIFYQNLLAFEEIKKTAEQEIEKIEAENRDSISDYSLKEIFDFDFYGLLLNQGGIRFYNDVCGKINYHMNLYGQKHNIKSNKFKMKRMHKQILSIDESTFEVPTMFENDKEVYQVLNEFLSDLASKKILERVEKIGENVSEYEINKIYIQSKNFENFSSFMCGNWQIINDSLKTYYNEKIKSKGKAKEEKVKKAIKAIEYKSLADINQLVERYNHDELNRKAEEYISAINEKIKDLDVNEIEYDEK
;
A
#
# COMPACT_ATOMS: atom_id res chain seq x y z
N MET A 1 33.20 56.30 11.61
CA MET A 1 32.62 55.07 11.04
C MET A 1 31.19 55.39 10.65
N GLU A 2 30.97 55.81 9.40
CA GLU A 2 29.62 56.03 8.88
C GLU A 2 29.01 54.68 8.53
N SER A 3 27.99 54.28 9.30
CA SER A 3 27.18 53.10 8.99
C SER A 3 26.40 53.37 7.71
N ASN A 4 26.84 52.77 6.60
CA ASN A 4 26.13 52.73 5.34
C ASN A 4 24.83 51.90 5.51
N ASN A 5 23.78 52.53 6.05
CA ASN A 5 22.43 51.95 6.07
C ASN A 5 21.85 52.00 4.65
N LYS A 6 22.17 51.00 3.83
CA LYS A 6 21.47 50.77 2.57
C LYS A 6 20.02 50.36 2.86
N ILE A 7 19.10 51.26 2.59
CA ILE A 7 17.65 50.97 2.60
C ILE A 7 17.30 50.47 1.19
N PHE A 8 16.90 49.21 1.05
CA PHE A 8 16.53 48.56 -0.22
C PHE A 8 15.13 48.97 -0.71
N THR A 9 14.94 50.27 -0.94
CA THR A 9 13.64 50.81 -1.38
C THR A 9 13.18 50.26 -2.72
N GLU A 10 14.10 49.79 -3.59
CA GLU A 10 13.76 49.20 -4.89
C GLU A 10 12.95 47.89 -4.80
N THR A 11 12.90 47.26 -3.63
CA THR A 11 12.18 45.99 -3.42
C THR A 11 10.75 46.18 -2.89
N ILE A 12 10.39 47.39 -2.45
CA ILE A 12 9.08 47.72 -1.87
C ILE A 12 8.03 47.82 -2.99
N GLY A 13 6.91 47.11 -2.86
CA GLY A 13 5.80 47.16 -3.83
C GLY A 13 6.02 46.37 -5.12
N THR A 14 7.03 45.49 -5.16
CA THR A 14 7.41 44.71 -6.35
C THR A 14 6.49 43.52 -6.64
N SER A 15 5.69 43.08 -5.68
CA SER A 15 4.73 41.99 -5.86
C SER A 15 3.51 42.17 -4.96
N SER A 16 2.37 41.65 -5.41
CA SER A 16 1.17 41.56 -4.59
C SER A 16 1.20 40.27 -3.76
N ILE A 17 0.74 40.37 -2.52
CA ILE A 17 0.57 39.23 -1.62
C ILE A 17 -0.86 39.22 -1.09
N ALA A 18 -1.46 38.03 -1.04
CA ALA A 18 -2.74 37.84 -0.37
C ALA A 18 -2.50 37.68 1.14
N LYS A 19 -3.21 38.47 1.96
CA LYS A 19 -3.23 38.34 3.42
C LYS A 19 -4.66 38.14 3.90
N THR A 20 -4.85 37.24 4.86
CA THR A 20 -6.14 37.02 5.52
C THR A 20 -6.08 37.56 6.94
N MET A 21 -6.93 38.54 7.27
CA MET A 21 -7.09 39.06 8.63
C MET A 21 -8.28 38.37 9.31
N ARG A 22 -8.15 38.04 10.60
CA ARG A 22 -9.21 37.40 11.39
C ARG A 22 -9.58 38.30 12.57
N ASN A 23 -10.85 38.69 12.64
CA ASN A 23 -11.38 39.57 13.68
C ASN A 23 -12.59 38.91 14.35
N SER A 24 -12.82 39.22 15.62
CA SER A 24 -14.06 38.83 16.31
C SER A 24 -15.22 39.72 15.84
N LEU A 25 -16.40 39.13 15.67
CA LEU A 25 -17.65 39.84 15.40
C LEU A 25 -18.51 39.82 16.67
N VAL A 26 -18.72 40.99 17.28
CA VAL A 26 -19.54 41.13 18.49
C VAL A 26 -20.93 41.65 18.10
N PRO A 27 -22.00 40.85 18.21
CA PRO A 27 -23.33 41.27 17.79
C PRO A 27 -23.93 42.29 18.76
N THR A 28 -24.73 43.23 18.24
CA THR A 28 -25.61 44.04 19.07
C THR A 28 -26.74 43.19 19.65
N GLU A 29 -27.39 43.65 20.72
CA GLU A 29 -28.44 42.88 21.41
C GLU A 29 -29.62 42.50 20.49
N SER A 30 -30.08 43.43 19.65
CA SER A 30 -31.15 43.17 18.68
C SER A 30 -30.74 42.16 17.61
N THR A 31 -29.48 42.23 17.15
CA THR A 31 -28.92 41.27 16.20
C THR A 31 -28.88 39.88 16.82
N LYS A 32 -28.37 39.75 18.05
CA LYS A 32 -28.32 38.49 18.79
C LYS A 32 -29.71 37.87 18.94
N ARG A 33 -30.69 38.65 19.42
CA ARG A 33 -32.08 38.19 19.59
C ARG A 33 -32.70 37.68 18.28
N ASN A 34 -32.44 38.36 17.17
CA ASN A 34 -32.96 37.97 15.86
C ASN A 34 -32.26 36.71 15.31
N ILE A 35 -30.96 36.54 15.55
CA ILE A 35 -30.22 35.33 15.18
C ILE A 35 -30.78 34.12 15.94
N GLU A 36 -30.96 34.24 17.25
CA GLU A 36 -31.50 33.17 18.11
C GLU A 36 -32.95 32.84 17.74
N LYS A 37 -33.81 33.86 17.58
CA LYS A 37 -35.23 33.69 17.22
C LYS A 37 -35.42 32.93 15.90
N ASN A 38 -34.54 33.18 14.93
CA ASN A 38 -34.63 32.56 13.60
C ASN A 38 -33.81 31.28 13.47
N GLY A 39 -33.14 30.82 14.54
CA GLY A 39 -32.38 29.56 14.53
C GLY A 39 -31.16 29.53 13.60
N ILE A 40 -30.64 30.69 13.17
CA ILE A 40 -29.64 30.78 12.08
C ILE A 40 -28.37 29.96 12.38
N ILE A 41 -27.88 30.02 13.64
CA ILE A 41 -26.67 29.30 14.05
C ILE A 41 -26.90 27.79 14.03
N ILE A 42 -28.08 27.32 14.44
CA ILE A 42 -28.43 25.89 14.46
C ILE A 42 -28.50 25.35 13.03
N ASP A 43 -29.15 26.09 12.13
CA ASP A 43 -29.20 25.75 10.71
C ASP A 43 -27.81 25.72 10.06
N ASP A 44 -26.93 26.66 10.43
CA ASP A 44 -25.55 26.70 9.96
C ASP A 44 -24.71 25.54 10.53
N GLN A 45 -24.94 25.13 11.79
CA GLN A 45 -24.29 23.96 12.39
C GLN A 45 -24.70 22.69 11.67
N LEU A 46 -26.00 22.46 11.45
CA LEU A 46 -26.50 21.32 10.69
C LEU A 46 -25.92 21.31 9.27
N ARG A 47 -25.88 22.46 8.59
CA ARG A 47 -25.22 22.57 7.28
C ARG A 47 -23.73 22.26 7.38
N ALA A 48 -23.02 22.71 8.39
CA ALA A 48 -21.60 22.43 8.54
C ALA A 48 -21.33 20.93 8.73
N GLU A 49 -22.13 20.24 9.54
CA GLU A 49 -22.09 18.79 9.76
C GLU A 49 -22.39 18.03 8.47
N LYS A 50 -23.50 18.35 7.80
CA LYS A 50 -23.94 17.68 6.56
C LYS A 50 -23.13 18.05 5.33
N ARG A 51 -22.33 19.12 5.37
CA ARG A 51 -21.51 19.57 4.23
C ARG A 51 -20.46 18.54 3.83
N GLN A 52 -19.89 17.82 4.81
CA GLN A 52 -18.89 16.79 4.52
C GLN A 52 -19.55 15.57 3.88
N GLN A 53 -20.69 15.13 4.41
CA GLN A 53 -21.51 14.07 3.81
C GLN A 53 -21.92 14.40 2.36
N LEU A 54 -22.30 15.64 2.06
CA LEU A 54 -22.59 16.02 0.66
C LEU A 54 -21.37 15.88 -0.26
N LYS A 55 -20.18 16.26 0.21
CA LYS A 55 -18.94 16.09 -0.60
C LYS A 55 -18.65 14.63 -0.86
N GLU A 56 -18.89 13.77 0.12
CA GLU A 56 -18.72 12.32 -0.02
C GLU A 56 -19.69 11.75 -1.06
N ILE A 57 -20.97 12.13 -1.00
CA ILE A 57 -21.98 11.75 -2.01
C ILE A 57 -21.56 12.22 -3.42
N MET A 58 -21.10 13.47 -3.55
CA MET A 58 -20.58 13.98 -4.83
C MET A 58 -19.36 13.18 -5.30
N ASP A 59 -18.44 12.84 -4.40
CA ASP A 59 -17.23 12.07 -4.71
C ASP A 59 -17.51 10.61 -5.07
N GLU A 60 -18.49 9.98 -4.44
CA GLU A 60 -19.01 8.66 -4.84
C GLU A 60 -19.45 8.69 -6.30
N TYR A 61 -20.25 9.70 -6.66
CA TYR A 61 -20.68 9.87 -8.03
C TYR A 61 -19.50 10.12 -8.98
N TYR A 62 -18.57 11.04 -8.65
CA TYR A 62 -17.40 11.29 -9.50
C TYR A 62 -16.56 10.03 -9.70
N ARG A 63 -16.35 9.22 -8.65
CA ARG A 63 -15.65 7.93 -8.75
C ARG A 63 -16.36 6.98 -9.72
N ALA A 64 -17.67 6.82 -9.58
CA ALA A 64 -18.47 5.96 -10.45
C ALA A 64 -18.44 6.45 -11.92
N TYR A 65 -18.51 7.77 -12.13
CA TYR A 65 -18.40 8.37 -13.45
C TYR A 65 -17.03 8.11 -14.07
N ILE A 66 -15.94 8.38 -13.34
CA ILE A 66 -14.57 8.15 -13.83
C ILE A 66 -14.36 6.67 -14.16
N ASP A 67 -14.78 5.78 -13.27
CA ASP A 67 -14.60 4.34 -13.47
C ASP A 67 -15.41 3.84 -14.67
N SER A 68 -16.66 4.27 -14.86
CA SER A 68 -17.47 3.87 -16.03
C SER A 68 -16.86 4.32 -17.36
N LYS A 69 -16.21 5.48 -17.40
CA LYS A 69 -15.51 5.98 -18.60
C LYS A 69 -14.21 5.24 -18.88
N LEU A 70 -13.39 5.02 -17.85
CA LEU A 70 -12.05 4.45 -18.01
C LEU A 70 -12.02 2.91 -18.00
N SER A 71 -13.07 2.25 -17.52
CA SER A 71 -13.23 0.79 -17.63
C SER A 71 -13.84 0.34 -18.97
N ASN A 72 -14.42 1.27 -19.73
CA ASN A 72 -15.01 0.96 -21.02
C ASN A 72 -13.92 0.71 -22.07
N VAL A 73 -13.59 -0.56 -22.26
CA VAL A 73 -12.57 -1.05 -23.19
C VAL A 73 -12.79 -0.57 -24.62
N ALA A 74 -14.04 -0.38 -25.06
CA ALA A 74 -14.33 0.12 -26.40
C ALA A 74 -13.88 1.58 -26.59
N LEU A 75 -13.86 2.37 -25.51
CA LEU A 75 -13.36 3.75 -25.52
C LEU A 75 -11.84 3.78 -25.35
N THR A 76 -11.31 3.05 -24.36
CA THR A 76 -9.87 3.15 -24.03
C THR A 76 -8.96 2.55 -25.09
N ARG A 77 -9.42 1.54 -25.86
CA ARG A 77 -8.67 0.98 -27.00
C ARG A 77 -8.59 1.87 -28.22
N THR A 78 -9.32 2.98 -28.26
CA THR A 78 -9.21 3.98 -29.34
C THR A 78 -7.90 4.78 -29.26
N ILE A 79 -7.22 4.76 -28.12
CA ILE A 79 -5.96 5.45 -27.90
C ILE A 79 -4.81 4.53 -28.31
N ASP A 80 -4.05 4.93 -29.33
CA ASP A 80 -2.78 4.29 -29.67
C ASP A 80 -1.67 4.79 -28.74
N TRP A 81 -1.15 3.91 -27.88
CA TRP A 81 -0.11 4.26 -26.91
C TRP A 81 1.31 4.17 -27.45
N LYS A 82 1.52 3.55 -28.61
CA LYS A 82 2.85 3.24 -29.14
C LYS A 82 3.69 4.49 -29.35
N GLU A 83 3.12 5.54 -29.92
CA GLU A 83 3.85 6.80 -30.16
C GLU A 83 4.29 7.47 -28.85
N LEU A 84 3.48 7.37 -27.78
CA LEU A 84 3.86 7.91 -26.48
C LEU A 84 5.05 7.14 -25.91
N PHE A 85 4.98 5.81 -25.92
CA PHE A 85 6.06 4.98 -25.38
C PHE A 85 7.36 5.09 -26.18
N GLN A 86 7.28 5.23 -27.51
CA GLN A 86 8.44 5.55 -28.34
C GLN A 86 9.07 6.89 -27.97
N ALA A 87 8.25 7.93 -27.72
CA ALA A 87 8.76 9.22 -27.27
C ALA A 87 9.40 9.14 -25.87
N ILE A 88 8.81 8.37 -24.95
CA ILE A 88 9.38 8.09 -23.62
C ILE A 88 10.74 7.39 -23.78
N GLU A 89 10.82 6.34 -24.60
CA GLU A 89 12.04 5.58 -24.84
C GLU A 89 13.16 6.45 -25.43
N ASN A 90 12.85 7.23 -26.47
CA ASN A 90 13.81 8.14 -27.10
C ASN A 90 14.35 9.16 -26.09
N ASN A 91 13.47 9.74 -25.28
CA ASN A 91 13.89 10.68 -24.25
C ASN A 91 14.69 10.02 -23.13
N TYR A 92 14.34 8.79 -22.72
CA TYR A 92 15.10 8.03 -21.73
C TYR A 92 16.52 7.72 -22.21
N LYS A 93 16.69 7.34 -23.49
CA LYS A 93 18.00 6.98 -24.06
C LYS A 93 18.89 8.20 -24.34
N GLN A 94 18.31 9.30 -24.81
CA GLN A 94 19.10 10.44 -25.33
C GLN A 94 19.06 11.68 -24.42
N ASN A 95 17.93 11.94 -23.75
CA ASN A 95 17.72 13.04 -22.82
C ASN A 95 18.15 14.43 -23.37
N THR A 96 17.86 14.70 -24.64
CA THR A 96 18.16 15.97 -25.30
C THR A 96 16.96 16.92 -25.26
N THR A 97 17.19 18.22 -25.50
CA THR A 97 16.10 19.19 -25.63
C THR A 97 15.09 18.78 -26.72
N LYS A 98 15.55 18.20 -27.83
CA LYS A 98 14.67 17.73 -28.91
C LYS A 98 13.74 16.61 -28.43
N THR A 99 14.30 15.58 -27.79
CA THR A 99 13.51 14.43 -27.32
C THR A 99 12.56 14.82 -26.18
N LYS A 100 12.93 15.79 -25.34
CA LYS A 100 12.04 16.35 -24.30
C LYS A 100 10.83 17.05 -24.94
N ASN A 101 11.07 17.93 -25.91
CA ASN A 101 10.00 18.65 -26.60
C ASN A 101 9.05 17.69 -27.37
N GLU A 102 9.59 16.65 -28.01
CA GLU A 102 8.78 15.60 -28.66
C GLU A 102 7.93 14.83 -27.64
N LEU A 103 8.50 14.46 -26.49
CA LEU A 103 7.75 13.80 -25.42
C LEU A 103 6.64 14.71 -24.87
N GLU A 104 6.93 15.97 -24.56
CA GLU A 104 5.93 16.93 -24.06
C GLU A 104 4.77 17.10 -25.05
N LYS A 105 5.08 17.16 -26.36
CA LYS A 105 4.07 17.22 -27.42
C LYS A 105 3.18 15.97 -27.41
N LYS A 106 3.78 14.78 -27.40
CA LYS A 106 3.01 13.51 -27.37
C LYS A 106 2.20 13.35 -26.10
N GLN A 107 2.74 13.77 -24.96
CA GLN A 107 1.99 13.79 -23.70
C GLN A 107 0.77 14.73 -23.79
N LYS A 108 0.90 15.92 -24.38
CA LYS A 108 -0.22 16.84 -24.56
C LYS A 108 -1.32 16.26 -25.47
N GLU A 109 -0.91 15.58 -26.55
CA GLU A 109 -1.82 14.86 -27.45
C GLU A 109 -2.61 13.79 -26.67
N LYS A 110 -1.92 12.92 -25.92
CA LYS A 110 -2.58 11.85 -25.14
C LYS A 110 -3.46 12.36 -24.01
N ARG A 111 -3.08 13.45 -23.33
CA ARG A 111 -3.97 14.09 -22.34
C ARG A 111 -5.27 14.59 -22.98
N THR A 112 -5.21 15.06 -24.22
CA THR A 112 -6.39 15.53 -24.97
C THR A 112 -7.30 14.37 -25.39
N GLU A 113 -6.73 13.24 -25.80
CA GLU A 113 -7.48 12.02 -26.14
C GLU A 113 -8.23 11.46 -24.92
N ILE A 114 -7.56 11.35 -23.77
CA ILE A 114 -8.21 10.91 -22.51
C ILE A 114 -9.29 11.90 -22.09
N TYR A 115 -9.00 13.20 -22.16
CA TYR A 115 -9.99 14.23 -21.84
C TYR A 115 -11.25 14.08 -22.69
N LYS A 116 -11.12 13.74 -23.97
CA LYS A 116 -12.26 13.47 -24.83
C LYS A 116 -13.08 12.30 -24.29
N ILE A 117 -12.47 11.16 -23.98
CA ILE A 117 -13.17 10.01 -23.37
C ILE A 117 -13.96 10.42 -22.11
N LEU A 118 -13.38 11.27 -21.27
CA LEU A 118 -14.01 11.71 -20.02
C LEU A 118 -15.12 12.75 -20.20
N SER A 119 -15.13 13.50 -21.32
CA SER A 119 -15.99 14.68 -21.49
C SER A 119 -16.95 14.62 -22.69
N ASP A 120 -16.89 13.55 -23.50
CA ASP A 120 -17.68 13.39 -24.73
C ASP A 120 -19.11 12.91 -24.44
N ASP A 121 -19.80 13.60 -23.53
CA ASP A 121 -21.22 13.43 -23.23
C ASP A 121 -21.83 14.68 -22.56
N GLU A 122 -23.16 14.75 -22.55
CA GLU A 122 -23.91 15.88 -21.98
C GLU A 122 -23.94 15.88 -20.45
N GLU A 123 -23.69 14.75 -19.80
CA GLU A 123 -23.66 14.62 -18.35
C GLU A 123 -22.44 15.36 -17.78
N PHE A 124 -21.29 15.29 -18.47
CA PHE A 124 -20.06 15.98 -18.12
C PHE A 124 -20.25 17.48 -17.85
N LYS A 125 -21.08 18.14 -18.66
CA LYS A 125 -21.34 19.59 -18.53
C LYS A 125 -22.08 19.95 -17.24
N GLN A 126 -22.77 18.99 -16.63
CA GLN A 126 -23.57 19.17 -15.42
C GLN A 126 -22.77 18.89 -14.14
N LEU A 127 -21.63 18.22 -14.25
CA LEU A 127 -20.82 17.76 -13.12
C LEU A 127 -20.24 18.85 -12.23
N PHE A 128 -20.11 20.07 -12.73
CA PHE A 128 -19.39 21.15 -12.04
C PHE A 128 -20.30 22.34 -11.69
N ASN A 129 -21.61 22.11 -11.61
CA ASN A 129 -22.58 23.15 -11.29
C ASN A 129 -23.79 22.58 -10.53
N ALA A 130 -24.75 23.45 -10.23
CA ALA A 130 -25.95 23.12 -9.47
C ALA A 130 -26.74 21.91 -10.03
N LYS A 131 -26.65 21.64 -11.34
CA LYS A 131 -27.33 20.50 -11.98
C LYS A 131 -26.84 19.15 -11.48
N LEU A 132 -25.61 19.05 -10.97
CA LEU A 132 -25.15 17.84 -10.29
C LEU A 132 -26.12 17.47 -9.15
N LEU A 133 -26.47 18.44 -8.30
CA LEU A 133 -27.34 18.21 -7.14
C LEU A 133 -28.81 18.05 -7.53
N THR A 134 -29.29 18.77 -8.55
CA THR A 134 -30.72 18.77 -8.89
C THR A 134 -31.12 17.64 -9.84
N ASN A 135 -30.21 17.22 -10.73
CA ASN A 135 -30.53 16.28 -11.80
C ASN A 135 -29.85 14.93 -11.58
N ILE A 136 -28.54 14.94 -11.30
CA ILE A 136 -27.70 13.73 -11.34
C ILE A 136 -27.75 12.96 -10.03
N LEU A 137 -27.42 13.60 -8.90
CA LEU A 137 -27.32 12.91 -7.62
C LEU A 137 -28.64 12.23 -7.19
N PRO A 138 -29.83 12.84 -7.37
CA PRO A 138 -31.08 12.18 -6.99
C PRO A 138 -31.31 10.86 -7.73
N GLU A 139 -31.03 10.82 -9.04
CA GLU A 139 -31.14 9.60 -9.84
C GLU A 139 -30.07 8.58 -9.47
N PHE A 140 -28.83 9.02 -9.30
CA PHE A 140 -27.72 8.18 -8.87
C PHE A 140 -28.02 7.46 -7.54
N ILE A 141 -28.42 8.22 -6.50
CA ILE A 141 -28.73 7.67 -5.17
C ILE A 141 -29.90 6.67 -5.24
N LYS A 142 -30.95 6.99 -6.02
CA LYS A 142 -32.10 6.09 -6.18
C LYS A 142 -31.70 4.74 -6.75
N ASN A 143 -30.75 4.74 -7.70
CA ASN A 143 -30.26 3.56 -8.40
C ASN A 143 -29.15 2.81 -7.65
N GLN A 144 -28.61 3.33 -6.54
CA GLN A 144 -27.64 2.62 -5.71
C GLN A 144 -28.25 1.36 -5.08
N ASN A 145 -27.45 0.31 -4.92
CA ASN A 145 -27.85 -0.91 -4.21
C ASN A 145 -27.49 -0.83 -2.71
N ILE A 146 -28.11 0.11 -2.01
CA ILE A 146 -27.97 0.35 -0.57
C ILE A 146 -29.36 0.35 0.09
N ASP A 147 -29.41 0.32 1.42
CA ASP A 147 -30.67 0.30 2.15
C ASP A 147 -31.49 1.58 1.95
N ASN A 148 -32.80 1.50 2.21
CA ASN A 148 -33.70 2.62 1.96
C ASN A 148 -33.51 3.78 2.95
N GLU A 149 -33.03 3.52 4.17
CA GLU A 149 -32.81 4.57 5.17
C GLU A 149 -31.60 5.42 4.78
N GLU A 150 -30.50 4.80 4.36
CA GLU A 150 -29.31 5.46 3.84
C GLU A 150 -29.64 6.28 2.58
N LYS A 151 -30.47 5.74 1.66
CA LYS A 151 -30.94 6.52 0.49
C LYS A 151 -31.67 7.79 0.91
N GLN A 152 -32.61 7.68 1.86
CA GLN A 152 -33.38 8.83 2.32
C GLN A 152 -32.47 9.87 2.99
N GLU A 153 -31.47 9.43 3.76
CA GLU A 153 -30.50 10.33 4.37
C GLU A 153 -29.66 11.08 3.32
N LYS A 154 -29.15 10.36 2.31
CA LYS A 154 -28.38 10.96 1.20
C LYS A 154 -29.24 11.96 0.41
N ILE A 155 -30.49 11.62 0.10
CA ILE A 155 -31.42 12.53 -0.60
C ILE A 155 -31.71 13.77 0.24
N SER A 156 -32.03 13.60 1.52
CA SER A 156 -32.28 14.73 2.45
C SER A 156 -31.08 15.67 2.53
N THR A 157 -29.87 15.09 2.55
CA THR A 157 -28.62 15.85 2.51
C THR A 157 -28.47 16.63 1.20
N VAL A 158 -28.75 16.02 0.04
CA VAL A 158 -28.70 16.72 -1.26
C VAL A 158 -29.71 17.88 -1.31
N GLU A 159 -30.95 17.65 -0.86
CA GLU A 159 -32.02 18.64 -0.84
C GLU A 159 -31.68 19.86 0.03
N LEU A 160 -31.04 19.64 1.19
CA LEU A 160 -30.57 20.70 2.09
C LEU A 160 -29.69 21.75 1.38
N PHE A 161 -28.94 21.34 0.34
CA PHE A 161 -27.98 22.20 -0.35
C PHE A 161 -28.39 22.65 -1.75
N GLN A 162 -29.55 22.25 -2.28
CA GLN A 162 -29.97 22.63 -3.65
C GLN A 162 -29.97 24.15 -3.88
N ARG A 163 -30.34 24.94 -2.85
CA ARG A 163 -30.34 26.41 -2.89
C ARG A 163 -29.02 27.05 -2.40
N PHE A 164 -28.04 26.25 -2.03
CA PHE A 164 -26.75 26.69 -1.46
C PHE A 164 -25.53 26.21 -2.28
N THR A 165 -25.74 25.85 -3.55
CA THR A 165 -24.70 25.33 -4.46
C THR A 165 -23.52 26.29 -4.66
N SER A 166 -23.74 27.61 -4.59
CA SER A 166 -22.67 28.62 -4.69
C SER A 166 -21.60 28.47 -3.62
N SER A 167 -21.95 27.94 -2.45
CA SER A 167 -20.99 27.65 -1.38
C SER A 167 -19.99 26.55 -1.75
N PHE A 168 -20.24 25.77 -2.81
CA PHE A 168 -19.36 24.70 -3.29
C PHE A 168 -18.52 25.10 -4.51
N THR A 169 -18.41 26.40 -4.83
CA THR A 169 -17.65 26.88 -5.99
C THR A 169 -16.19 26.39 -6.00
N ASP A 170 -15.49 26.46 -4.86
CA ASP A 170 -14.12 25.96 -4.75
C ASP A 170 -14.04 24.44 -4.89
N PHE A 171 -15.04 23.72 -4.37
CA PHE A 171 -15.13 22.27 -4.53
C PHE A 171 -15.29 21.90 -6.02
N PHE A 172 -16.21 22.55 -6.74
CA PHE A 172 -16.38 22.32 -8.18
C PHE A 172 -15.14 22.71 -8.98
N LYS A 173 -14.43 23.78 -8.61
CA LYS A 173 -13.15 24.14 -9.23
C LYS A 173 -12.10 23.05 -9.01
N ASN A 174 -11.99 22.52 -7.79
CA ASN A 174 -11.09 21.41 -7.49
C ASN A 174 -11.46 20.15 -8.29
N ARG A 175 -12.76 19.83 -8.42
CA ARG A 175 -13.23 18.70 -9.25
C ARG A 175 -12.99 18.92 -10.73
N LYS A 176 -13.13 20.15 -11.23
CA LYS A 176 -12.79 20.47 -12.63
C LYS A 176 -11.31 20.21 -12.94
N ASN A 177 -10.40 20.50 -12.00
CA ASN A 177 -8.98 20.20 -12.15
C ASN A 177 -8.70 18.69 -12.32
N VAL A 178 -9.49 17.83 -11.66
CA VAL A 178 -9.38 16.36 -11.79
C VAL A 178 -9.55 15.90 -13.24
N PHE A 179 -10.38 16.59 -14.02
CA PHE A 179 -10.63 16.27 -15.42
C PHE A 179 -9.83 17.15 -16.38
N SER A 180 -8.88 17.98 -15.95
CA SER A 180 -8.21 18.91 -16.88
C SER A 180 -7.28 18.18 -17.86
N LYS A 181 -7.23 18.63 -19.12
CA LYS A 181 -6.19 18.19 -20.08
C LYS A 181 -4.86 18.91 -19.90
N ASP A 182 -4.82 19.94 -19.06
CA ASP A 182 -3.62 20.71 -18.78
C ASP A 182 -2.61 19.88 -17.97
N GLU A 183 -1.37 20.33 -17.95
CA GLU A 183 -0.29 19.67 -17.22
C GLU A 183 -0.34 20.00 -15.73
N ILE A 184 -1.34 19.45 -15.05
CA ILE A 184 -1.53 19.63 -13.61
C ILE A 184 -1.59 18.27 -12.92
N SER A 185 -0.82 18.11 -11.84
CA SER A 185 -0.68 16.82 -11.13
C SER A 185 -1.97 16.32 -10.48
N THR A 186 -2.96 17.20 -10.31
CA THR A 186 -4.29 16.84 -9.80
C THR A 186 -5.21 16.24 -10.85
N SER A 187 -4.81 16.20 -12.13
CA SER A 187 -5.60 15.65 -13.22
C SER A 187 -5.38 14.16 -13.44
N ILE A 188 -6.47 13.46 -13.78
CA ILE A 188 -6.47 12.07 -14.29
C ILE A 188 -5.62 11.96 -15.55
N CYS A 189 -5.77 12.91 -16.49
CA CYS A 189 -5.01 12.92 -17.73
C CYS A 189 -3.49 12.97 -17.45
N TYR A 190 -3.09 13.75 -16.44
CA TYR A 190 -1.69 13.82 -16.01
C TYR A 190 -1.23 12.52 -15.34
N ARG A 191 -2.00 11.99 -14.39
CA ARG A 191 -1.74 10.71 -13.70
C ARG A 191 -1.49 9.58 -14.70
N VAL A 192 -2.31 9.50 -15.75
CA VAL A 192 -2.17 8.47 -16.79
C VAL A 192 -0.96 8.73 -17.68
N VAL A 193 -0.78 9.94 -18.21
CA VAL A 193 0.15 10.18 -19.33
C VAL A 193 1.59 10.47 -18.87
N GLN A 194 1.75 11.13 -17.73
CA GLN A 194 3.07 11.48 -17.20
C GLN A 194 3.57 10.45 -16.20
N GLU A 195 2.74 10.10 -15.23
CA GLU A 195 3.20 9.33 -14.08
C GLU A 195 3.12 7.82 -14.35
N ASN A 196 1.92 7.30 -14.60
CA ASN A 196 1.72 5.86 -14.77
C ASN A 196 2.31 5.32 -16.07
N ALA A 197 2.31 6.08 -17.18
CA ALA A 197 2.96 5.66 -18.42
C ALA A 197 4.49 5.55 -18.24
N TRP A 198 5.10 6.47 -17.50
CA TRP A 198 6.51 6.39 -17.19
C TRP A 198 6.84 5.16 -16.32
N ILE A 199 6.01 4.89 -15.30
CA ILE A 199 6.16 3.70 -14.47
C ILE A 199 5.99 2.41 -15.29
N PHE A 200 4.99 2.36 -16.18
CA PHE A 200 4.79 1.22 -17.09
C PHE A 200 6.03 0.97 -17.95
N TYR A 201 6.59 2.02 -18.55
CA TYR A 201 7.81 1.91 -19.34
C TYR A 201 9.00 1.40 -18.52
N GLN A 202 9.17 1.84 -17.27
CA GLN A 202 10.22 1.32 -16.40
C GLN A 202 10.04 -0.18 -16.09
N ASN A 203 8.80 -0.61 -15.91
CA ASN A 203 8.48 -2.02 -15.68
C ASN A 203 8.69 -2.86 -16.94
N LEU A 204 8.39 -2.32 -18.13
CA LEU A 204 8.73 -2.97 -19.40
C LEU A 204 10.24 -3.23 -19.50
N LEU A 205 11.09 -2.26 -19.16
CA LEU A 205 12.54 -2.46 -19.13
C LEU A 205 12.96 -3.56 -18.15
N ALA A 206 12.33 -3.61 -16.97
CA ALA A 206 12.58 -4.68 -16.01
C ALA A 206 12.11 -6.04 -16.54
N PHE A 207 10.99 -6.10 -17.24
CA PHE A 207 10.46 -7.33 -17.84
C PHE A 207 11.36 -7.85 -18.99
N GLU A 208 11.87 -6.95 -19.84
CA GLU A 208 12.85 -7.31 -20.87
C GLU A 208 14.15 -7.86 -20.27
N GLU A 209 14.59 -7.32 -19.14
CA GLU A 209 15.76 -7.85 -18.42
C GLU A 209 15.48 -9.24 -17.82
N ILE A 210 14.24 -9.52 -17.39
CA ILE A 210 13.80 -10.87 -16.97
C ILE A 210 13.83 -11.82 -18.16
N LYS A 211 13.23 -11.46 -19.31
CA LYS A 211 13.28 -12.27 -20.54
C LYS A 211 14.72 -12.63 -20.90
N LYS A 212 15.63 -11.65 -20.84
CA LYS A 212 17.05 -11.86 -21.17
C LYS A 212 17.79 -12.75 -20.17
N THR A 213 17.51 -12.64 -18.87
CA THR A 213 18.32 -13.27 -17.82
C THR A 213 17.72 -14.57 -17.27
N ALA A 214 16.40 -14.70 -17.30
CA ALA A 214 15.64 -15.69 -16.54
C ALA A 214 14.31 -16.04 -17.23
N GLU A 215 14.32 -16.24 -18.55
CA GLU A 215 13.10 -16.50 -19.34
C GLU A 215 12.24 -17.63 -18.77
N GLN A 216 12.87 -18.72 -18.31
CA GLN A 216 12.18 -19.88 -17.73
C GLN A 216 11.39 -19.55 -16.44
N GLU A 217 11.71 -18.45 -15.77
CA GLU A 217 10.96 -18.02 -14.58
C GLU A 217 9.62 -17.36 -14.95
N ILE A 218 9.45 -16.88 -16.19
CA ILE A 218 8.18 -16.28 -16.65
C ILE A 218 7.05 -17.32 -16.59
N GLU A 219 7.28 -18.49 -17.18
CA GLU A 219 6.30 -19.59 -17.18
C GLU A 219 5.96 -20.06 -15.76
N LYS A 220 6.94 -20.06 -14.84
CA LYS A 220 6.71 -20.40 -13.43
C LYS A 220 5.85 -19.35 -12.73
N ILE A 221 6.15 -18.06 -12.94
CA ILE A 221 5.36 -16.98 -12.36
C ILE A 221 3.91 -17.07 -12.86
N GLU A 222 3.71 -17.32 -14.16
CA GLU A 222 2.38 -17.50 -14.75
C GLU A 222 1.63 -18.70 -14.18
N ALA A 223 2.29 -19.85 -14.07
CA ALA A 223 1.68 -21.07 -13.55
C ALA A 223 1.32 -20.97 -12.06
N GLU A 224 2.20 -20.39 -11.24
CA GLU A 224 2.00 -20.27 -9.78
C GLU A 224 1.03 -19.14 -9.39
N ASN A 225 0.69 -18.24 -10.30
CA ASN A 225 -0.16 -17.07 -10.01
C ASN A 225 -1.31 -16.89 -11.01
N ARG A 226 -1.81 -17.98 -11.61
CA ARG A 226 -2.84 -17.90 -12.67
C ARG A 226 -4.09 -17.15 -12.23
N ASP A 227 -4.54 -17.34 -10.99
CA ASP A 227 -5.70 -16.63 -10.43
C ASP A 227 -5.50 -15.11 -10.38
N SER A 228 -4.27 -14.63 -10.19
CA SER A 228 -3.94 -13.20 -10.12
C SER A 228 -3.62 -12.58 -11.48
N ILE A 229 -3.06 -13.36 -12.40
CA ILE A 229 -2.70 -12.92 -13.76
C ILE A 229 -3.92 -12.98 -14.70
N SER A 230 -5.00 -13.66 -14.28
CA SER A 230 -6.22 -13.86 -15.05
C SER A 230 -5.92 -14.61 -16.35
N ASP A 231 -6.69 -14.34 -17.41
CA ASP A 231 -6.55 -15.03 -18.69
C ASP A 231 -5.33 -14.58 -19.52
N TYR A 232 -4.67 -13.49 -19.11
CA TYR A 232 -3.54 -12.92 -19.84
C TYR A 232 -2.24 -13.70 -19.59
N SER A 233 -1.26 -13.49 -20.46
CA SER A 233 0.15 -13.79 -20.24
C SER A 233 0.90 -12.55 -19.77
N LEU A 234 2.03 -12.73 -19.10
CA LEU A 234 2.92 -11.62 -18.77
C LEU A 234 3.41 -10.91 -20.03
N LYS A 235 3.60 -11.64 -21.14
CA LYS A 235 3.97 -11.03 -22.43
C LYS A 235 2.89 -10.06 -22.94
N GLU A 236 1.62 -10.38 -22.76
CA GLU A 236 0.51 -9.47 -23.10
C GLU A 236 0.40 -8.30 -22.12
N ILE A 237 0.54 -8.54 -20.81
CA ILE A 237 0.44 -7.48 -19.79
C ILE A 237 1.54 -6.42 -19.97
N PHE A 238 2.74 -6.86 -20.33
CA PHE A 238 3.89 -6.01 -20.61
C PHE A 238 4.02 -5.73 -22.12
N ASP A 239 2.92 -5.29 -22.72
CA ASP A 239 2.86 -4.75 -24.07
C ASP A 239 2.20 -3.35 -24.06
N PHE A 240 2.59 -2.48 -25.00
CA PHE A 240 2.06 -1.12 -25.08
C PHE A 240 0.53 -1.09 -25.27
N ASP A 241 -0.03 -2.04 -26.02
CA ASP A 241 -1.46 -2.10 -26.31
C ASP A 241 -2.27 -2.45 -25.05
N PHE A 242 -1.64 -3.12 -24.07
CA PHE A 242 -2.28 -3.46 -22.80
C PHE A 242 -2.48 -2.26 -21.88
N TYR A 243 -1.67 -1.21 -22.04
CA TYR A 243 -1.71 -0.04 -21.14
C TYR A 243 -3.10 0.63 -21.08
N GLY A 244 -3.87 0.60 -22.17
CA GLY A 244 -5.23 1.13 -22.21
C GLY A 244 -6.24 0.41 -21.30
N LEU A 245 -5.91 -0.79 -20.79
CA LEU A 245 -6.71 -1.52 -19.81
C LEU A 245 -6.36 -1.12 -18.36
N LEU A 246 -5.30 -0.32 -18.16
CA LEU A 246 -4.75 0.03 -16.86
C LEU A 246 -5.11 1.46 -16.41
N LEU A 247 -6.13 2.06 -17.02
CA LEU A 247 -6.43 3.48 -16.81
C LEU A 247 -7.29 3.74 -15.57
N ASN A 248 -8.19 2.82 -15.22
CA ASN A 248 -9.03 2.92 -14.03
C ASN A 248 -8.34 2.29 -12.80
N GLN A 249 -8.92 2.48 -11.61
CA GLN A 249 -8.32 1.93 -10.38
C GLN A 249 -8.28 0.39 -10.39
N GLY A 250 -9.30 -0.27 -10.96
CA GLY A 250 -9.33 -1.72 -11.09
C GLY A 250 -8.14 -2.27 -11.88
N GLY A 251 -7.88 -1.72 -13.07
CA GLY A 251 -6.73 -2.09 -13.89
C GLY A 251 -5.39 -1.79 -13.21
N ILE A 252 -5.26 -0.63 -12.55
CA ILE A 252 -4.06 -0.26 -11.78
C ILE A 252 -3.79 -1.27 -10.64
N ARG A 253 -4.84 -1.67 -9.91
CA ARG A 253 -4.75 -2.66 -8.82
C ARG A 253 -4.27 -4.00 -9.36
N PHE A 254 -4.94 -4.53 -10.39
CA PHE A 254 -4.55 -5.76 -11.08
C PHE A 254 -3.07 -5.73 -11.48
N TYR A 255 -2.63 -4.68 -12.16
CA TYR A 255 -1.25 -4.55 -12.61
C TYR A 255 -0.24 -4.47 -11.46
N ASN A 256 -0.58 -3.74 -10.39
CA ASN A 256 0.25 -3.63 -9.19
C ASN A 256 0.41 -4.97 -8.47
N ASP A 257 -0.66 -5.77 -8.40
CA ASP A 257 -0.63 -7.11 -7.80
C ASP A 257 0.27 -8.05 -8.62
N VAL A 258 0.13 -8.06 -9.95
CA VAL A 258 1.01 -8.81 -10.86
C VAL A 258 2.48 -8.39 -10.68
N CYS A 259 2.77 -7.08 -10.63
CA CYS A 259 4.10 -6.57 -10.36
C CYS A 259 4.65 -7.01 -8.99
N GLY A 260 3.79 -7.08 -7.97
CA GLY A 260 4.12 -7.59 -6.64
C GLY A 260 4.55 -9.06 -6.66
N LYS A 261 3.82 -9.91 -7.38
CA LYS A 261 4.18 -11.33 -7.56
C LYS A 261 5.52 -11.49 -8.28
N ILE A 262 5.72 -10.78 -9.40
CA ILE A 262 6.99 -10.80 -10.13
C ILE A 262 8.15 -10.38 -9.23
N ASN A 263 7.99 -9.30 -8.45
CA ASN A 263 9.00 -8.85 -7.50
C ASN A 263 9.34 -9.93 -6.45
N TYR A 264 8.33 -10.61 -5.89
CA TYR A 264 8.55 -11.71 -4.95
C TYR A 264 9.35 -12.85 -5.58
N HIS A 265 8.93 -13.34 -6.75
CA HIS A 265 9.64 -14.41 -7.46
C HIS A 265 11.07 -14.02 -7.85
N MET A 266 11.26 -12.84 -8.43
CA MET A 266 12.58 -12.39 -8.88
C MET A 266 13.52 -12.07 -7.72
N ASN A 267 12.98 -11.73 -6.54
CA ASN A 267 13.78 -11.61 -5.32
C ASN A 267 14.34 -12.98 -4.88
N LEU A 268 13.51 -14.03 -4.86
CA LEU A 268 13.95 -15.40 -4.56
C LEU A 268 14.96 -15.91 -5.59
N TYR A 269 14.71 -15.66 -6.88
CA TYR A 269 15.66 -15.96 -7.95
C TYR A 269 16.99 -15.24 -7.73
N GLY A 270 16.96 -13.93 -7.43
CA GLY A 270 18.16 -13.13 -7.15
C GLY A 270 18.98 -13.69 -5.98
N GLN A 271 18.33 -14.09 -4.89
CA GLN A 271 18.98 -14.71 -3.74
C GLN A 271 19.62 -16.07 -4.10
N LYS A 272 18.93 -16.89 -4.90
CA LYS A 272 19.43 -18.21 -5.32
C LYS A 272 20.64 -18.11 -6.24
N HIS A 273 20.65 -17.13 -7.15
CA HIS A 273 21.67 -16.98 -8.19
C HIS A 273 22.72 -15.90 -7.88
N ASN A 274 22.67 -15.29 -6.69
CA ASN A 274 23.54 -14.18 -6.26
C ASN A 274 23.52 -12.99 -7.24
N ILE A 275 22.33 -12.66 -7.74
CA ILE A 275 22.06 -11.55 -8.65
C ILE A 275 21.30 -10.48 -7.87
N LYS A 276 21.73 -9.22 -7.98
CA LYS A 276 20.97 -8.10 -7.40
C LYS A 276 19.62 -7.97 -8.10
N SER A 277 18.53 -8.18 -7.36
CA SER A 277 17.15 -8.15 -7.87
C SER A 277 16.70 -6.76 -8.33
N ASN A 278 17.44 -5.69 -8.01
CA ASN A 278 17.12 -4.31 -8.40
C ASN A 278 16.89 -4.13 -9.90
N LYS A 279 17.56 -4.90 -10.76
CA LYS A 279 17.38 -4.81 -12.22
C LYS A 279 16.07 -5.43 -12.73
N PHE A 280 15.44 -6.28 -11.92
CA PHE A 280 14.13 -6.90 -12.19
C PHE A 280 12.99 -6.20 -11.43
N LYS A 281 13.30 -5.14 -10.67
CA LYS A 281 12.36 -4.56 -9.72
C LYS A 281 11.27 -3.78 -10.46
N MET A 282 10.06 -4.33 -10.44
CA MET A 282 8.84 -3.67 -10.87
C MET A 282 8.45 -2.58 -9.87
N LYS A 283 7.93 -1.47 -10.37
CA LYS A 283 7.39 -0.35 -9.60
C LYS A 283 5.87 -0.39 -9.61
N ARG A 284 5.27 0.05 -8.51
CA ARG A 284 3.82 0.23 -8.43
C ARG A 284 3.41 1.51 -9.15
N MET A 285 2.38 1.42 -9.98
CA MET A 285 1.65 2.56 -10.51
C MET A 285 0.95 3.31 -9.37
N HIS A 286 0.84 4.63 -9.52
CA HIS A 286 0.07 5.45 -8.60
C HIS A 286 -1.42 5.16 -8.76
N LYS A 287 -2.15 5.20 -7.64
CA LYS A 287 -3.62 5.13 -7.61
C LYS A 287 -4.22 6.14 -8.58
N GLN A 288 -5.40 5.89 -9.14
CA GLN A 288 -6.12 6.89 -9.90
C GLN A 288 -6.59 8.05 -9.00
N ILE A 289 -6.79 9.24 -9.58
CA ILE A 289 -7.29 10.41 -8.86
C ILE A 289 -8.73 10.13 -8.37
N LEU A 290 -9.05 10.59 -7.14
CA LEU A 290 -10.30 10.35 -6.40
C LEU A 290 -10.64 8.90 -6.03
N SER A 291 -9.88 7.91 -6.49
CA SER A 291 -10.18 6.51 -6.18
C SER A 291 -9.99 6.17 -4.70
N ILE A 292 -10.81 5.23 -4.23
CA ILE A 292 -10.61 4.51 -2.98
C ILE A 292 -10.06 3.14 -3.37
N ASP A 293 -8.91 2.78 -2.82
CA ASP A 293 -8.22 1.53 -3.14
C ASP A 293 -8.55 0.52 -2.05
N GLU A 294 -9.17 -0.59 -2.42
CA GLU A 294 -9.41 -1.74 -1.55
C GLU A 294 -8.18 -2.66 -1.54
N SER A 295 -7.74 -3.06 -0.35
CA SER A 295 -6.65 -4.01 -0.23
C SER A 295 -7.10 -5.39 -0.74
N THR A 296 -6.27 -6.06 -1.54
CA THR A 296 -6.44 -7.50 -1.84
C THR A 296 -5.97 -8.39 -0.70
N PHE A 297 -5.31 -7.81 0.30
CA PHE A 297 -4.97 -8.48 1.56
C PHE A 297 -6.12 -8.36 2.55
N GLU A 298 -6.28 -9.39 3.37
CA GLU A 298 -7.13 -9.36 4.54
C GLU A 298 -6.73 -8.18 5.44
N VAL A 299 -7.68 -7.26 5.65
CA VAL A 299 -7.52 -6.13 6.55
C VAL A 299 -8.22 -6.52 7.86
N PRO A 300 -7.50 -6.58 8.99
CA PRO A 300 -8.13 -6.85 10.28
C PRO A 300 -9.22 -5.82 10.59
N THR A 301 -10.29 -6.27 11.26
CA THR A 301 -11.37 -5.39 11.71
C THR A 301 -10.83 -4.38 12.73
N MET A 302 -11.19 -3.11 12.56
CA MET A 302 -10.85 -2.06 13.51
C MET A 302 -11.82 -2.09 14.69
N PHE A 303 -11.31 -1.90 15.89
CA PHE A 303 -12.16 -1.66 17.06
C PHE A 303 -12.74 -0.25 17.00
N GLU A 304 -14.05 -0.12 17.19
CA GLU A 304 -14.76 1.15 17.03
C GLU A 304 -14.67 2.04 18.28
N ASN A 305 -14.39 1.44 19.43
CA ASN A 305 -14.31 2.12 20.71
C ASN A 305 -13.51 1.31 21.74
N ASP A 306 -13.13 1.97 22.82
CA ASP A 306 -12.35 1.36 23.89
C ASP A 306 -13.06 0.14 24.48
N LYS A 307 -14.38 0.22 24.70
CA LYS A 307 -15.15 -0.90 25.27
C LYS A 307 -14.99 -2.20 24.49
N GLU A 308 -14.97 -2.13 23.16
CA GLU A 308 -14.72 -3.31 22.30
C GLU A 308 -13.31 -3.88 22.51
N VAL A 309 -12.30 -3.03 22.65
CA VAL A 309 -10.92 -3.44 22.95
C VAL A 309 -10.84 -4.21 24.26
N TYR A 310 -11.41 -3.65 25.35
CA TYR A 310 -11.39 -4.30 26.67
C TYR A 310 -12.12 -5.63 26.65
N GLN A 311 -13.27 -5.71 25.96
CA GLN A 311 -14.02 -6.95 25.85
C GLN A 311 -13.19 -8.05 25.17
N VAL A 312 -12.64 -7.79 23.99
CA VAL A 312 -11.86 -8.80 23.24
C VAL A 312 -10.60 -9.20 23.99
N LEU A 313 -9.94 -8.25 24.66
CA LEU A 313 -8.76 -8.53 25.47
C LEU A 313 -9.09 -9.41 26.68
N ASN A 314 -10.17 -9.12 27.39
CA ASN A 314 -10.62 -9.92 28.54
C ASN A 314 -11.10 -11.31 28.12
N GLU A 315 -11.76 -11.45 26.96
CA GLU A 315 -12.09 -12.76 26.38
C GLU A 315 -10.83 -13.59 26.10
N PHE A 316 -9.79 -12.98 25.52
CA PHE A 316 -8.50 -13.64 25.29
C PHE A 316 -7.80 -14.04 26.60
N LEU A 317 -7.75 -13.15 27.58
CA LEU A 317 -7.14 -13.42 28.89
C LEU A 317 -7.89 -14.52 29.65
N SER A 318 -9.23 -14.51 29.60
CA SER A 318 -10.07 -15.57 30.18
C SER A 318 -9.84 -16.92 29.51
N ASP A 319 -9.66 -16.95 28.18
CA ASP A 319 -9.31 -18.18 27.45
C ASP A 319 -7.93 -18.73 27.88
N LEU A 320 -6.93 -17.85 28.04
CA LEU A 320 -5.62 -18.24 28.56
C LEU A 320 -5.70 -18.80 30.00
N ALA A 321 -6.47 -18.13 30.87
CA ALA A 321 -6.66 -18.52 32.26
C ALA A 321 -7.40 -19.86 32.37
N SER A 322 -8.52 -20.03 31.66
CA SER A 322 -9.35 -21.24 31.69
C SER A 322 -8.59 -22.47 31.17
N LYS A 323 -7.73 -22.29 30.15
CA LYS A 323 -6.86 -23.34 29.61
C LYS A 323 -5.56 -23.54 30.41
N LYS A 324 -5.36 -22.76 31.47
CA LYS A 324 -4.18 -22.78 32.36
C LYS A 324 -2.88 -22.75 31.57
N ILE A 325 -2.80 -21.89 30.55
CA ILE A 325 -1.67 -21.90 29.60
C ILE A 325 -0.35 -21.58 30.32
N LEU A 326 -0.34 -20.59 31.23
CA LEU A 326 0.87 -20.26 32.00
C LEU A 326 1.35 -21.44 32.86
N GLU A 327 0.48 -22.07 33.66
CA GLU A 327 0.85 -23.25 34.47
C GLU A 327 1.44 -24.39 33.62
N ARG A 328 0.87 -24.61 32.41
CA ARG A 328 1.33 -25.66 31.51
C ARG A 328 2.71 -25.35 30.93
N VAL A 329 2.95 -24.10 30.58
CA VAL A 329 4.22 -23.63 30.02
C VAL A 329 5.31 -23.61 31.11
N GLU A 330 4.96 -23.19 32.33
CA GLU A 330 5.84 -23.24 33.52
C GLU A 330 6.31 -24.67 33.81
N LYS A 331 5.37 -25.63 33.85
CA LYS A 331 5.70 -27.05 34.04
C LYS A 331 6.60 -27.61 32.95
N ILE A 332 6.52 -27.10 31.72
CA ILE A 332 7.45 -27.49 30.65
C ILE A 332 8.87 -26.99 30.96
N GLY A 333 9.01 -25.75 31.43
CA GLY A 333 10.32 -25.21 31.79
C GLY A 333 10.94 -25.87 33.03
N GLU A 334 10.13 -26.20 34.04
CA GLU A 334 10.59 -26.82 35.30
C GLU A 334 11.11 -28.24 35.11
N ASN A 335 10.42 -29.04 34.29
CA ASN A 335 10.71 -30.46 34.13
C ASN A 335 11.71 -30.76 33.00
N VAL A 336 12.52 -29.77 32.59
CA VAL A 336 13.47 -29.93 31.48
C VAL A 336 14.39 -31.14 31.65
N SER A 337 14.81 -31.42 32.89
CA SER A 337 15.74 -32.50 33.21
C SER A 337 15.13 -33.89 33.07
N GLU A 338 13.80 -33.97 33.05
CA GLU A 338 13.06 -35.23 32.86
C GLU A 338 12.88 -35.57 31.38
N TYR A 339 13.11 -34.60 30.48
CA TYR A 339 12.88 -34.79 29.06
C TYR A 339 14.05 -35.40 28.32
N GLU A 340 13.70 -36.28 27.39
CA GLU A 340 14.63 -36.83 26.41
C GLU A 340 14.97 -35.80 25.32
N ILE A 341 16.05 -35.04 25.50
CA ILE A 341 16.47 -33.93 24.61
C ILE A 341 16.79 -34.37 23.16
N ASN A 342 16.99 -35.66 22.91
CA ASN A 342 17.14 -36.24 21.57
C ASN A 342 15.79 -36.39 20.83
N LYS A 343 14.66 -36.26 21.53
CA LYS A 343 13.29 -36.28 20.97
C LYS A 343 12.65 -34.88 20.89
N ILE A 344 13.38 -33.84 21.28
CA ILE A 344 12.94 -32.44 21.16
C ILE A 344 13.67 -31.81 19.99
N TYR A 345 12.93 -31.25 19.04
CA TYR A 345 13.46 -30.79 17.76
C TYR A 345 13.27 -29.29 17.55
N ILE A 346 14.29 -28.66 16.98
CA ILE A 346 14.23 -27.26 16.52
C ILE A 346 14.13 -27.26 14.99
N GLN A 347 13.18 -26.48 14.49
CA GLN A 347 13.04 -26.24 13.05
C GLN A 347 14.19 -25.37 12.55
N SER A 348 14.74 -25.68 11.37
CA SER A 348 15.94 -25.04 10.82
C SER A 348 15.84 -23.52 10.68
N LYS A 349 14.64 -22.99 10.41
CA LYS A 349 14.37 -21.54 10.36
C LYS A 349 14.70 -20.80 11.68
N ASN A 350 14.75 -21.52 12.80
CA ASN A 350 15.03 -20.98 14.13
C ASN A 350 16.50 -21.18 14.57
N PHE A 351 17.36 -21.79 13.74
CA PHE A 351 18.75 -22.05 14.12
C PHE A 351 19.54 -20.78 14.44
N GLU A 352 19.30 -19.67 13.74
CA GLU A 352 19.99 -18.40 14.03
C GLU A 352 19.63 -17.84 15.41
N ASN A 353 18.35 -17.91 15.78
CA ASN A 353 17.87 -17.52 17.11
C ASN A 353 18.48 -18.43 18.20
N PHE A 354 18.51 -19.74 17.93
CA PHE A 354 19.06 -20.72 18.86
C PHE A 354 20.59 -20.57 19.02
N SER A 355 21.30 -20.30 17.91
CA SER A 355 22.73 -20.03 17.91
C SER A 355 23.04 -18.77 18.71
N SER A 356 22.21 -17.73 18.58
CA SER A 356 22.35 -16.51 19.38
C SER A 356 22.13 -16.77 20.88
N PHE A 357 21.14 -17.60 21.25
CA PHE A 357 20.91 -17.99 22.64
C PHE A 357 22.08 -18.79 23.22
N MET A 358 22.54 -19.82 22.49
CA MET A 358 23.58 -20.73 22.97
C MET A 358 24.98 -20.11 22.97
N CYS A 359 25.28 -19.28 21.97
CA CYS A 359 26.65 -18.86 21.65
C CYS A 359 26.84 -17.34 21.58
N GLY A 360 25.78 -16.53 21.71
CA GLY A 360 25.88 -15.07 21.52
C GLY A 360 26.11 -14.64 20.06
N ASN A 361 26.16 -15.59 19.11
CA ASN A 361 26.38 -15.33 17.69
C ASN A 361 25.47 -16.24 16.84
N TRP A 362 24.71 -15.63 15.93
CA TRP A 362 23.71 -16.29 15.09
C TRP A 362 24.29 -17.29 14.07
N GLN A 363 25.59 -17.22 13.76
CA GLN A 363 26.23 -18.04 12.71
C GLN A 363 26.75 -19.40 13.20
N ILE A 364 27.03 -19.56 14.50
CA ILE A 364 27.81 -20.67 15.04
C ILE A 364 27.21 -22.05 14.73
N ILE A 365 25.89 -22.23 14.87
CA ILE A 365 25.25 -23.51 14.50
C ILE A 365 25.43 -23.80 13.00
N ASN A 366 25.25 -22.79 12.14
CA ASN A 366 25.41 -22.92 10.70
C ASN A 366 26.87 -23.22 10.30
N ASP A 367 27.83 -22.58 10.97
CA ASP A 367 29.25 -22.83 10.72
C ASP A 367 29.67 -24.22 11.21
N SER A 368 29.15 -24.66 12.36
CA SER A 368 29.34 -26.03 12.85
C SER A 368 28.78 -27.06 11.85
N LEU A 369 27.59 -26.81 11.28
CA LEU A 369 27.01 -27.65 10.22
C LEU A 369 27.89 -27.67 8.95
N LYS A 370 28.41 -26.51 8.52
CA LYS A 370 29.34 -26.43 7.39
C LYS A 370 30.58 -27.28 7.63
N THR A 371 31.20 -27.18 8.80
CA THR A 371 32.39 -27.96 9.15
C THR A 371 32.08 -29.46 9.18
N TYR A 372 30.99 -29.87 9.84
CA TYR A 372 30.53 -31.26 9.88
C TYR A 372 30.34 -31.88 8.49
N TYR A 373 29.62 -31.22 7.59
CA TYR A 373 29.41 -31.75 6.24
C TYR A 373 30.67 -31.65 5.37
N ASN A 374 31.55 -30.67 5.62
CA ASN A 374 32.85 -30.60 4.97
C ASN A 374 33.72 -31.82 5.31
N GLU A 375 33.66 -32.35 6.52
CA GLU A 375 34.39 -33.58 6.88
C GLU A 375 33.77 -34.83 6.25
N LYS A 376 32.43 -34.94 6.25
CA LYS A 376 31.72 -36.13 5.77
C LYS A 376 31.68 -36.27 4.24
N ILE A 377 31.63 -35.16 3.51
CA ILE A 377 31.46 -35.19 2.05
C ILE A 377 32.83 -35.26 1.35
N LYS A 378 33.13 -36.42 0.74
CA LYS A 378 34.42 -36.72 0.05
C LYS A 378 34.64 -35.99 -1.30
N SER A 379 33.93 -34.90 -1.59
CA SER A 379 34.10 -34.11 -2.82
C SER A 379 35.18 -33.03 -2.67
N LYS A 380 35.66 -32.42 -3.76
CA LYS A 380 36.67 -31.34 -3.75
C LYS A 380 36.17 -30.09 -4.48
N GLY A 381 36.71 -28.93 -4.11
CA GLY A 381 36.43 -27.64 -4.75
C GLY A 381 34.95 -27.22 -4.71
N LYS A 382 34.47 -26.49 -5.71
CA LYS A 382 33.09 -25.95 -5.81
C LYS A 382 32.01 -27.02 -5.65
N ALA A 383 32.23 -28.22 -6.19
CA ALA A 383 31.27 -29.32 -6.08
C ALA A 383 31.08 -29.80 -4.63
N LYS A 384 32.10 -29.65 -3.77
CA LYS A 384 31.98 -29.91 -2.33
C LYS A 384 31.10 -28.86 -1.66
N GLU A 385 31.38 -27.58 -1.91
CA GLU A 385 30.65 -26.46 -1.33
C GLU A 385 29.15 -26.52 -1.66
N GLU A 386 28.79 -26.85 -2.90
CA GLU A 386 27.39 -27.01 -3.31
C GLU A 386 26.69 -28.17 -2.61
N LYS A 387 27.36 -29.34 -2.48
CA LYS A 387 26.81 -30.49 -1.77
C LYS A 387 26.63 -30.21 -0.27
N VAL A 388 27.58 -29.50 0.36
CA VAL A 388 27.46 -29.04 1.75
C VAL A 388 26.28 -28.10 1.91
N LYS A 389 26.17 -27.07 1.06
CA LYS A 389 25.02 -26.14 1.08
C LYS A 389 23.68 -26.87 0.89
N LYS A 390 23.61 -27.83 -0.03
CA LYS A 390 22.39 -28.63 -0.27
C LYS A 390 22.04 -29.50 0.94
N ALA A 391 23.03 -30.12 1.58
CA ALA A 391 22.81 -30.94 2.78
C ALA A 391 22.29 -30.11 3.95
N ILE A 392 22.86 -28.92 4.19
CA ILE A 392 22.38 -28.01 5.23
C ILE A 392 20.95 -27.54 4.94
N LYS A 393 20.65 -27.15 3.70
CA LYS A 393 19.30 -26.73 3.29
C LYS A 393 18.24 -27.83 3.39
N ALA A 394 18.65 -29.10 3.32
CA ALA A 394 17.74 -30.23 3.45
C ALA A 394 17.37 -30.56 4.91
N ILE A 395 18.01 -29.91 5.89
CA ILE A 395 17.66 -30.07 7.30
C ILE A 395 16.38 -29.28 7.57
N GLU A 396 15.30 -29.99 7.87
CA GLU A 396 14.06 -29.38 8.37
C GLU A 396 14.08 -29.23 9.89
N TYR A 397 14.57 -30.26 10.58
CA TYR A 397 14.58 -30.35 12.04
C TYR A 397 15.90 -30.97 12.53
N LYS A 398 16.33 -30.58 13.73
CA LYS A 398 17.46 -31.21 14.42
C LYS A 398 17.19 -31.25 15.91
N SER A 399 17.56 -32.35 16.57
CA SER A 399 17.28 -32.51 18.01
C SER A 399 18.16 -31.57 18.84
N LEU A 400 17.74 -31.21 20.06
CA LEU A 400 18.55 -30.41 20.98
C LEU A 400 19.88 -31.13 21.29
N ALA A 401 19.83 -32.44 21.51
CA ALA A 401 21.01 -33.27 21.70
C ALA A 401 21.99 -33.16 20.52
N ASP A 402 21.49 -33.29 19.29
CA ASP A 402 22.33 -33.18 18.11
C ASP A 402 22.93 -31.77 17.96
N ILE A 403 22.18 -30.72 18.33
CA ILE A 403 22.68 -29.32 18.28
C ILE A 403 23.81 -29.13 19.29
N ASN A 404 23.64 -29.56 20.54
CA ASN A 404 24.70 -29.53 21.55
C ASN A 404 25.96 -30.24 21.05
N GLN A 405 25.83 -31.51 20.65
CA GLN A 405 26.96 -32.31 20.17
C GLN A 405 27.67 -31.67 18.96
N LEU A 406 26.89 -31.03 18.09
CA LEU A 406 27.43 -30.37 16.91
C LEU A 406 28.27 -29.14 17.31
N VAL A 407 27.75 -28.25 18.15
CA VAL A 407 28.47 -27.05 18.57
C VAL A 407 29.65 -27.42 19.45
N GLU A 408 29.48 -28.33 20.41
CA GLU A 408 30.55 -28.82 21.28
C GLU A 408 31.71 -29.43 20.48
N ARG A 409 31.41 -30.15 19.38
CA ARG A 409 32.45 -30.75 18.55
C ARG A 409 33.22 -29.74 17.69
N TYR A 410 32.55 -28.71 17.18
CA TYR A 410 33.13 -27.85 16.14
C TYR A 410 33.40 -26.41 16.56
N ASN A 411 32.77 -25.93 17.64
CA ASN A 411 32.86 -24.57 18.16
C ASN A 411 32.64 -24.56 19.69
N HIS A 412 33.35 -25.43 20.42
CA HIS A 412 33.25 -25.56 21.88
C HIS A 412 33.46 -24.23 22.63
N ASP A 413 34.47 -23.47 22.23
CA ASP A 413 34.87 -22.23 22.91
C ASP A 413 33.82 -21.11 22.79
N GLU A 414 32.88 -21.26 21.85
CA GLU A 414 31.77 -20.33 21.63
C GLU A 414 30.49 -20.78 22.35
N LEU A 415 30.48 -21.94 23.00
CA LEU A 415 29.30 -22.49 23.69
C LEU A 415 29.17 -21.89 25.10
N ASN A 416 28.19 -20.99 25.28
CA ASN A 416 27.91 -20.35 26.56
C ASN A 416 26.77 -21.03 27.33
N ARG A 417 25.80 -21.63 26.61
CA ARG A 417 24.63 -22.30 27.18
C ARG A 417 24.28 -23.55 26.39
N LYS A 418 23.78 -24.57 27.08
CA LYS A 418 23.25 -25.77 26.41
C LYS A 418 21.91 -25.50 25.76
N ALA A 419 21.58 -26.29 24.74
CA ALA A 419 20.36 -26.18 23.96
C ALA A 419 19.08 -26.33 24.81
N GLU A 420 19.09 -27.24 25.78
CA GLU A 420 17.96 -27.49 26.68
C GLU A 420 17.68 -26.34 27.65
N GLU A 421 18.68 -25.52 27.97
CA GLU A 421 18.48 -24.33 28.81
C GLU A 421 17.51 -23.32 28.16
N TYR A 422 17.29 -23.41 26.85
CA TYR A 422 16.26 -22.62 26.17
C TYR A 422 14.86 -22.94 26.68
N ILE A 423 14.59 -24.18 27.07
CA ILE A 423 13.31 -24.61 27.61
C ILE A 423 13.14 -24.05 29.03
N SER A 424 14.17 -24.13 29.87
CA SER A 424 14.14 -23.56 31.22
C SER A 424 14.01 -22.04 31.21
N ALA A 425 14.63 -21.37 30.24
CA ALA A 425 14.55 -19.91 30.09
C ALA A 425 13.12 -19.41 29.80
N ILE A 426 12.17 -20.30 29.46
CA ILE A 426 10.75 -19.95 29.36
C ILE A 426 10.23 -19.42 30.70
N ASN A 427 10.62 -20.03 31.82
CA ASN A 427 10.14 -19.66 33.14
C ASN A 427 10.59 -18.25 33.54
N GLU A 428 11.81 -17.85 33.15
CA GLU A 428 12.29 -16.48 33.34
C GLU A 428 11.43 -15.46 32.56
N LYS A 429 10.95 -15.83 31.37
CA LYS A 429 10.15 -14.94 30.51
C LYS A 429 8.70 -14.79 30.97
N ILE A 430 8.14 -15.81 31.62
CA ILE A 430 6.74 -15.79 32.04
C ILE A 430 6.54 -15.39 33.50
N LYS A 431 7.62 -15.26 34.27
CA LYS A 431 7.58 -15.02 35.73
C LYS A 431 6.74 -13.81 36.14
N ASP A 432 6.77 -12.76 35.34
CA ASP A 432 6.08 -11.49 35.62
C ASP A 432 4.80 -11.30 34.79
N LEU A 433 4.34 -12.36 34.11
CA LEU A 433 3.09 -12.30 33.35
C LEU A 433 1.91 -12.56 34.27
N ASP A 434 0.99 -11.59 34.31
CA ASP A 434 -0.27 -11.71 35.02
C ASP A 434 -1.43 -11.82 34.02
N VAL A 435 -2.31 -12.81 34.22
CA VAL A 435 -3.46 -13.10 33.36
C VAL A 435 -4.72 -12.81 34.15
N ASN A 436 -4.98 -11.51 34.33
CA ASN A 436 -6.15 -11.00 35.01
C ASN A 436 -6.96 -10.12 34.07
N GLU A 437 -8.28 -10.11 34.25
CA GLU A 437 -9.15 -9.18 33.55
C GLU A 437 -8.72 -7.73 33.81
N ILE A 438 -8.84 -6.92 32.78
CA ILE A 438 -8.50 -5.50 32.81
C ILE A 438 -9.81 -4.72 32.92
N GLU A 439 -9.87 -3.83 33.90
CA GLU A 439 -11.04 -2.98 34.11
C GLU A 439 -11.06 -1.82 33.11
N TYR A 440 -12.22 -1.60 32.49
CA TYR A 440 -12.50 -0.42 31.69
C TYR A 440 -12.84 0.76 32.60
N ASP A 441 -12.03 1.82 32.59
CA ASP A 441 -12.30 3.09 33.29
C ASP A 441 -12.85 4.12 32.28
N GLU A 442 -14.15 4.40 32.32
CA GLU A 442 -14.86 5.41 31.52
C GLU A 442 -14.51 6.86 31.94
N LYS A 443 -13.21 7.21 32.04
CA LYS A 443 -12.79 8.57 32.39
C LYS A 443 -12.76 9.53 31.19
#